data_AF-A0A536GLI5-F1
#
_entry.id   AF-A0A536GLI5-F1
#
_cell.length_a   1.000
_cell.length_b   1.000
_cell.length_c   1.000
_cell.angle_alpha   90.00
_cell.angle_beta   90.00
_cell.angle_gamma   90.00
#
_symmetry.space_group_name_H-M   'P 1'
#
loop_
_entity.id
_entity.type
_entity.pdbx_description
1 polymer ?
#
loop_
_entity_poly.entity_id
_entity_poly.type
_entity_poly.pdbx_seq_one_letter_code
_entity_poly.pdbx_strand_id
1 'polypeptide(L)'
;MIGDATAYSLVLRSIALADFDSRALIPIRGGEYLDSHSLAELSRFDEVILYQYRVHDRAKGLALLDRYVEGGGSAFIEASGSDPEQGGAASTPIPGAEIKRTGIGPDWGLARTSSPIATGLDLTAFSPAVYSGGPWGISYIPEGSIASWATPVLLSNGYPVLVAGTLGRGRVVWSGMNLPYHASSTRNSQESLLLAQAIAWAAPAGGAAAPYQATFVNPQARSIRLEGRAKGALFKENWVPNWRATVDGRQVEIYRAGPDFMYVPLGGFSHPAVVELTFTRTALEWIGDAISLLTLAGLLLYLVGASGRRLRRRRARVEAVRAQD
;
A
#
# COMPACT_ATOMS: atom_id res chain seq x y z
N MET A 1 3.77 2.44 -2.64
CA MET A 1 2.68 3.26 -3.22
C MET A 1 2.56 4.54 -2.43
N ILE A 2 2.52 5.68 -3.13
CA ILE A 2 2.32 7.01 -2.54
C ILE A 2 0.95 7.51 -3.00
N GLY A 3 0.15 7.95 -2.04
CA GLY A 3 -1.27 8.29 -2.16
C GLY A 3 -1.97 8.14 -0.81
N ASP A 4 -3.16 8.74 -0.68
CA ASP A 4 -3.95 8.62 0.55
C ASP A 4 -4.47 7.17 0.78
N ALA A 5 -5.15 6.95 1.91
CA ALA A 5 -5.67 5.63 2.25
C ALA A 5 -6.73 5.12 1.25
N THR A 6 -7.49 6.02 0.63
CA THR A 6 -8.52 5.69 -0.36
C THR A 6 -7.88 5.24 -1.66
N ALA A 7 -6.91 6.00 -2.16
CA ALA A 7 -6.09 5.69 -3.32
C ALA A 7 -5.43 4.31 -3.15
N TYR A 8 -4.83 4.08 -1.98
CA TYR A 8 -4.20 2.80 -1.66
C TYR A 8 -5.18 1.62 -1.75
N SER A 9 -6.37 1.79 -1.16
CA SER A 9 -7.43 0.79 -1.22
C SER A 9 -7.92 0.54 -2.66
N LEU A 10 -8.05 1.58 -3.47
CA LEU A 10 -8.47 1.48 -4.87
C LEU A 10 -7.45 0.71 -5.72
N VAL A 11 -6.15 1.01 -5.59
CA VAL A 11 -5.10 0.27 -6.31
C VAL A 11 -5.11 -1.20 -5.88
N LEU A 12 -5.15 -1.48 -4.58
CA LEU A 12 -5.15 -2.86 -4.08
C LEU A 12 -6.37 -3.66 -4.57
N ARG A 13 -7.57 -3.05 -4.61
CA ARG A 13 -8.78 -3.70 -5.10
C ARG A 13 -8.80 -3.86 -6.61
N SER A 14 -8.30 -2.87 -7.33
CA SER A 14 -8.31 -2.87 -8.81
C SER A 14 -7.37 -3.92 -9.39
N ILE A 15 -6.27 -4.29 -8.73
CA ILE A 15 -5.38 -5.38 -9.18
C ILE A 15 -5.82 -6.77 -8.72
N ALA A 16 -6.70 -6.86 -7.71
CA ALA A 16 -7.10 -8.15 -7.13
C ALA A 16 -7.90 -9.04 -8.10
N LEU A 17 -8.64 -8.44 -9.05
CA LEU A 17 -9.40 -9.19 -10.06
C LEU A 17 -8.52 -9.83 -11.14
N ALA A 18 -7.23 -9.49 -11.19
CA ALA A 18 -6.26 -10.04 -12.13
C ALA A 18 -5.39 -11.16 -11.52
N ASP A 19 -5.74 -11.69 -10.34
CA ASP A 19 -4.92 -12.63 -9.56
C ASP A 19 -3.50 -12.07 -9.26
N PHE A 20 -3.39 -10.75 -9.20
CA PHE A 20 -2.12 -10.05 -8.96
C PHE A 20 -1.85 -9.94 -7.45
N ASP A 21 -1.34 -11.04 -6.88
CA ASP A 21 -1.18 -11.21 -5.44
C ASP A 21 0.25 -10.93 -4.92
N SER A 22 0.49 -11.24 -3.63
CA SER A 22 1.78 -11.03 -2.94
C SER A 22 2.99 -11.75 -3.55
N ARG A 23 2.79 -12.69 -4.49
CA ARG A 23 3.86 -13.33 -5.28
C ARG A 23 4.38 -12.39 -6.37
N ALA A 24 3.55 -11.47 -6.84
CA ALA A 24 3.88 -10.51 -7.89
C ALA A 24 4.16 -9.10 -7.32
N LEU A 25 3.35 -8.64 -6.35
CA LEU A 25 3.48 -7.31 -5.75
C LEU A 25 3.23 -7.33 -4.25
N ILE A 26 4.13 -6.70 -3.49
CA ILE A 26 3.94 -6.39 -2.07
C ILE A 26 3.78 -4.87 -1.93
N PRO A 27 2.56 -4.32 -2.03
CA PRO A 27 2.38 -2.87 -2.05
C PRO A 27 2.61 -2.31 -0.65
N ILE A 28 3.58 -1.41 -0.50
CA ILE A 28 3.88 -0.72 0.76
C ILE A 28 3.14 0.62 0.83
N ARG A 29 2.59 0.96 2.00
CA ARG A 29 2.02 2.30 2.25
C ARG A 29 3.15 3.32 2.41
N GLY A 30 3.32 4.20 1.43
CA GLY A 30 4.29 5.30 1.44
C GLY A 30 3.77 6.59 2.07
N GLY A 31 2.46 6.72 2.31
CA GLY A 31 1.86 8.00 2.68
C GLY A 31 1.52 8.84 1.45
N GLU A 32 1.08 10.07 1.67
CA GLU A 32 0.41 10.87 0.63
C GLU A 32 1.38 11.71 -0.21
N TYR A 33 2.54 12.10 0.35
CA TYR A 33 3.40 13.13 -0.22
C TYR A 33 4.71 12.56 -0.79
N LEU A 34 4.92 12.72 -2.10
CA LEU A 34 6.11 12.22 -2.78
C LEU A 34 7.41 12.86 -2.25
N ASP A 35 7.39 14.15 -2.00
CA ASP A 35 8.56 14.94 -1.61
C ASP A 35 8.86 14.95 -0.10
N SER A 36 8.08 14.18 0.67
CA SER A 36 8.38 13.81 2.06
C SER A 36 9.34 12.62 2.16
N HIS A 37 9.56 11.89 1.07
CA HIS A 37 10.53 10.79 1.04
C HIS A 37 11.95 11.27 0.70
N SER A 38 12.91 10.42 1.03
CA SER A 38 14.30 10.57 0.59
C SER A 38 14.65 9.58 -0.52
N LEU A 39 15.65 9.91 -1.34
CA LEU A 39 16.16 8.98 -2.35
C LEU A 39 16.64 7.66 -1.73
N ALA A 40 17.29 7.73 -0.55
CA ALA A 40 17.78 6.55 0.16
C ALA A 40 16.64 5.64 0.65
N GLU A 41 15.48 6.21 0.98
CA GLU A 41 14.28 5.45 1.33
C GLU A 41 13.65 4.81 0.09
N LEU A 42 13.39 5.59 -0.97
CA LEU A 42 12.79 5.08 -2.21
C LEU A 42 13.65 3.97 -2.84
N SER A 43 14.97 4.10 -2.76
CA SER A 43 15.93 3.11 -3.27
C SER A 43 15.90 1.76 -2.53
N ARG A 44 15.13 1.63 -1.44
CA ARG A 44 14.85 0.33 -0.79
C ARG A 44 13.79 -0.47 -1.52
N PHE A 45 13.05 0.15 -2.44
CA PHE A 45 11.92 -0.43 -3.14
C PHE A 45 12.19 -0.48 -4.64
N ASP A 46 11.67 -1.53 -5.27
CA ASP A 46 11.85 -1.79 -6.71
C ASP A 46 11.02 -0.85 -7.58
N GLU A 47 9.88 -0.41 -7.06
CA GLU A 47 8.93 0.43 -7.78
C GLU A 47 8.22 1.42 -6.86
N VAL A 48 7.95 2.61 -7.38
CA VAL A 48 7.07 3.62 -6.80
C VAL A 48 5.80 3.73 -7.65
N ILE A 49 4.68 3.31 -7.05
CA ILE A 49 3.33 3.49 -7.62
C ILE A 49 2.76 4.79 -7.09
N LEU A 50 2.42 5.72 -7.98
CA LEU A 50 1.85 7.03 -7.69
C LEU A 50 0.39 7.09 -8.16
N TYR A 51 -0.52 7.34 -7.22
CA TYR A 51 -1.93 7.54 -7.54
C TYR A 51 -2.59 8.45 -6.50
N GLN A 52 -3.25 9.52 -6.95
CA GLN A 52 -3.87 10.52 -6.08
C GLN A 52 -2.89 11.00 -4.98
N TYR A 53 -1.64 11.22 -5.38
CA TYR A 53 -0.56 11.64 -4.49
C TYR A 53 -0.44 13.16 -4.49
N ARG A 54 0.23 13.68 -3.47
CA ARG A 54 0.51 15.11 -3.31
C ARG A 54 2.02 15.38 -3.35
N VAL A 55 2.34 16.65 -3.56
CA VAL A 55 3.69 17.21 -3.45
C VAL A 55 3.58 18.54 -2.71
N HIS A 56 4.48 18.83 -1.78
CA HIS A 56 4.57 20.19 -1.24
C HIS A 56 5.33 21.09 -2.22
N ASP A 57 6.39 20.57 -2.82
CA ASP A 57 7.18 21.20 -3.87
C ASP A 57 7.27 20.28 -5.09
N ARG A 58 6.62 20.69 -6.19
CA ARG A 58 6.58 19.94 -7.45
C ARG A 58 7.97 19.70 -8.05
N ALA A 59 8.84 20.71 -8.04
CA ALA A 59 10.17 20.60 -8.62
C ALA A 59 11.03 19.61 -7.82
N LYS A 60 10.97 19.68 -6.49
CA LYS A 60 11.65 18.75 -5.59
C LYS A 60 11.12 17.31 -5.75
N GLY A 61 9.79 17.14 -5.81
CA GLY A 61 9.16 15.83 -5.97
C GLY A 61 9.53 15.15 -7.30
N LEU A 62 9.48 15.90 -8.40
CA LEU A 62 9.86 15.38 -9.72
C LEU A 62 11.36 15.10 -9.81
N ALA A 63 12.22 15.96 -9.27
CA ALA A 63 13.67 15.72 -9.22
C ALA A 63 14.04 14.49 -8.35
N LEU A 64 13.30 14.24 -7.27
CA LEU A 64 13.47 13.02 -6.47
C LEU A 64 13.12 11.77 -7.28
N LEU A 65 11.96 11.78 -7.95
CA LEU A 65 11.49 10.66 -8.75
C LEU A 65 12.41 10.41 -9.95
N ASP A 66 12.88 11.47 -10.61
CA ASP A 66 13.85 11.41 -11.71
C ASP A 66 15.13 10.70 -11.28
N ARG A 67 15.78 11.17 -10.20
CA ARG A 67 17.00 10.53 -9.66
C ARG A 67 16.78 9.08 -9.25
N TYR A 68 15.60 8.76 -8.71
CA TYR A 68 15.24 7.40 -8.34
C TYR A 68 15.14 6.49 -9.57
N VAL A 69 14.44 6.95 -10.62
CA VAL A 69 14.26 6.19 -11.86
C VAL A 69 15.59 6.08 -12.62
N GLU A 70 16.33 7.16 -12.81
CA GLU A 70 17.67 7.11 -13.43
C GLU A 70 18.61 6.15 -12.68
N GLY A 71 18.47 6.08 -11.35
CA GLY A 71 19.19 5.19 -10.47
C GLY A 71 18.93 3.70 -10.72
N GLY A 72 17.81 3.34 -11.33
CA GLY A 72 17.35 1.96 -11.57
C GLY A 72 16.03 1.61 -10.89
N GLY A 73 15.42 2.55 -10.15
CA GLY A 73 14.07 2.41 -9.65
C GLY A 73 13.04 2.48 -10.76
N SER A 74 11.83 1.98 -10.53
CA SER A 74 10.76 2.02 -11.53
C SER A 74 9.54 2.78 -11.03
N ALA A 75 8.77 3.38 -11.94
CA ALA A 75 7.62 4.19 -11.57
C ALA A 75 6.38 3.84 -12.40
N PHE A 76 5.26 3.61 -11.72
CA PHE A 76 3.93 3.67 -12.30
C PHE A 76 3.27 4.96 -11.85
N ILE A 77 2.87 5.80 -12.81
CA ILE A 77 2.32 7.14 -12.56
C ILE A 77 0.92 7.20 -13.14
N GLU A 78 -0.09 7.21 -12.29
CA GLU A 78 -1.45 7.55 -12.70
C GLU A 78 -1.66 9.06 -12.56
N ALA A 79 -1.95 9.68 -13.68
CA ALA A 79 -2.01 11.12 -13.83
C ALA A 79 -3.24 11.68 -13.12
N SER A 80 -4.39 11.00 -13.29
CA SER A 80 -5.68 11.53 -12.82
C SER A 80 -5.74 11.76 -11.32
N GLY A 81 -6.09 13.01 -10.94
CA GLY A 81 -6.29 13.42 -9.54
C GLY A 81 -4.99 13.81 -8.81
N SER A 82 -3.86 13.83 -9.52
CA SER A 82 -2.57 14.18 -8.94
C SER A 82 -2.20 15.65 -9.24
N ASP A 83 -1.60 16.33 -8.27
CA ASP A 83 -1.18 17.75 -8.36
C ASP A 83 -0.28 18.12 -9.57
N PRO A 84 0.63 17.26 -10.08
CA PRO A 84 1.46 17.63 -11.23
C PRO A 84 0.71 17.81 -12.55
N GLU A 85 -0.58 17.47 -12.62
CA GLU A 85 -1.47 17.77 -13.75
C GLU A 85 -2.02 19.21 -13.77
N GLN A 86 -1.92 19.96 -12.67
CA GLN A 86 -2.49 21.30 -12.57
C GLN A 86 -1.51 22.37 -13.10
N GLY A 87 -1.53 22.59 -14.42
CA GLY A 87 -1.15 23.87 -15.03
C GLY A 87 0.34 24.15 -15.27
N GLY A 88 1.21 23.14 -15.26
CA GLY A 88 2.64 23.32 -15.59
C GLY A 88 3.13 22.35 -16.68
N ALA A 89 4.16 22.74 -17.43
CA ALA A 89 4.87 21.84 -18.34
C ALA A 89 5.27 20.56 -17.58
N ALA A 90 5.04 19.40 -18.20
CA ALA A 90 5.50 18.15 -17.65
C ALA A 90 7.03 18.08 -17.80
N SER A 91 7.70 17.66 -16.74
CA SER A 91 9.15 17.46 -16.73
C SER A 91 9.45 16.00 -16.40
N THR A 92 10.67 15.57 -16.72
CA THR A 92 11.19 14.27 -16.32
C THR A 92 10.88 13.99 -14.84
N PRO A 93 10.40 12.78 -14.48
CA PRO A 93 10.32 11.56 -15.29
C PRO A 93 8.96 11.29 -15.97
N ILE A 94 8.09 12.29 -16.13
CA ILE A 94 6.87 12.14 -16.92
C ILE A 94 7.25 11.95 -18.40
N PRO A 95 6.68 10.97 -19.15
CA PRO A 95 7.10 10.63 -20.51
C PRO A 95 6.58 11.58 -21.60
N GLY A 96 6.45 12.87 -21.29
CA GLY A 96 6.09 13.90 -22.26
C GLY A 96 6.21 15.31 -21.69
N ALA A 97 6.29 16.31 -22.57
CA ALA A 97 6.41 17.71 -22.17
C ALA A 97 5.03 18.38 -21.92
N GLU A 98 3.98 17.85 -22.54
CA GLU A 98 2.60 18.32 -22.43
C GLU A 98 1.66 17.18 -22.00
N ILE A 99 0.73 17.52 -21.11
CA ILE A 99 -0.41 16.68 -20.76
C ILE A 99 -1.69 17.47 -21.10
N LYS A 100 -2.60 16.86 -21.84
CA LYS A 100 -3.90 17.43 -22.19
C LYS A 100 -5.02 16.57 -21.62
N ARG A 101 -6.20 17.16 -21.43
CA ARG A 101 -7.39 16.48 -20.92
C ARG A 101 -8.51 16.50 -21.94
N THR A 102 -9.31 15.44 -21.98
CA THR A 102 -10.54 15.40 -22.76
C THR A 102 -11.54 14.43 -22.13
N GLY A 103 -12.80 14.49 -22.56
CA GLY A 103 -13.81 13.49 -22.24
C GLY A 103 -13.93 12.47 -23.37
N ILE A 104 -14.08 11.19 -23.03
CA ILE A 104 -14.35 10.10 -23.97
C ILE A 104 -15.60 9.33 -23.50
N GLY A 105 -16.30 8.67 -24.41
CA GLY A 105 -17.39 7.77 -24.07
C GLY A 105 -18.59 7.82 -25.00
N PRO A 106 -19.50 6.82 -24.91
CA PRO A 106 -19.40 5.66 -24.00
C PRO A 106 -18.36 4.62 -24.42
N ASP A 107 -17.93 4.64 -25.68
CA ASP A 107 -16.83 3.82 -26.18
C ASP A 107 -15.48 4.49 -25.90
N TRP A 108 -14.51 3.69 -25.46
CA TRP A 108 -13.13 4.13 -25.28
C TRP A 108 -12.38 4.28 -26.61
N GLY A 109 -12.78 3.54 -27.66
CA GLY A 109 -12.05 3.50 -28.93
C GLY A 109 -10.59 3.09 -28.75
N LEU A 110 -10.36 2.01 -27.98
CA LEU A 110 -9.02 1.58 -27.60
C LEU A 110 -8.27 0.95 -28.78
N ALA A 111 -7.04 1.38 -28.99
CA ALA A 111 -6.12 0.75 -29.92
C ALA A 111 -4.77 0.49 -29.24
N ARG A 112 -4.27 -0.74 -29.40
CA ARG A 112 -2.95 -1.14 -28.91
C ARG A 112 -1.85 -0.73 -29.89
N THR A 113 -0.70 -0.35 -29.37
CA THR A 113 0.55 -0.27 -30.14
C THR A 113 1.39 -1.52 -29.90
N SER A 114 2.57 -1.60 -30.52
CA SER A 114 3.52 -2.68 -30.25
C SER A 114 4.17 -2.50 -28.88
N SER A 115 3.66 -3.20 -27.86
CA SER A 115 4.19 -3.18 -26.50
C SER A 115 3.99 -4.55 -25.83
N PRO A 116 4.88 -4.97 -24.90
CA PRO A 116 4.62 -6.12 -24.05
C PRO A 116 3.48 -5.87 -23.04
N ILE A 117 3.14 -4.61 -22.75
CA ILE A 117 1.96 -4.24 -21.96
C ILE A 117 0.71 -4.32 -22.86
N ALA A 118 -0.44 -4.63 -22.26
CA ALA A 118 -1.72 -4.83 -22.95
C ALA A 118 -1.76 -6.07 -23.88
N THR A 119 -0.82 -7.01 -23.70
CA THR A 119 -0.79 -8.25 -24.46
C THR A 119 -1.89 -9.19 -23.98
N GLY A 120 -2.63 -9.79 -24.91
CA GLY A 120 -3.70 -10.74 -24.60
C GLY A 120 -4.97 -10.14 -24.00
N LEU A 121 -5.07 -8.81 -23.90
CA LEU A 121 -6.30 -8.14 -23.45
C LEU A 121 -7.39 -8.17 -24.53
N ASP A 122 -8.64 -8.32 -24.09
CA ASP A 122 -9.81 -7.95 -24.86
C ASP A 122 -10.18 -6.50 -24.56
N LEU A 123 -9.80 -5.59 -25.46
CA LEU A 123 -10.04 -4.15 -25.31
C LEU A 123 -11.52 -3.79 -25.50
N THR A 124 -12.32 -4.66 -26.10
CA THR A 124 -13.77 -4.44 -26.30
C THR A 124 -14.58 -4.78 -25.06
N ALA A 125 -13.99 -5.53 -24.13
CA ALA A 125 -14.62 -5.94 -22.87
C ALA A 125 -14.40 -4.93 -21.73
N PHE A 126 -13.80 -3.76 -22.00
CA PHE A 126 -13.74 -2.67 -21.03
C PHE A 126 -15.16 -2.16 -20.72
N SER A 127 -15.38 -1.73 -19.48
CA SER A 127 -16.64 -1.13 -19.11
C SER A 127 -16.81 0.24 -19.77
N PRO A 128 -18.05 0.72 -20.01
CA PRO A 128 -18.26 1.97 -20.73
C PRO A 128 -17.55 3.15 -20.08
N ALA A 129 -16.92 4.01 -20.89
CA ALA A 129 -16.20 5.19 -20.44
C ALA A 129 -17.19 6.30 -20.03
N VAL A 130 -17.87 6.13 -18.89
CA VAL A 130 -18.88 7.08 -18.40
C VAL A 130 -18.70 7.40 -16.92
N TYR A 131 -18.87 8.67 -16.55
CA TYR A 131 -18.83 9.11 -15.15
C TYR A 131 -20.03 10.02 -14.87
N SER A 132 -20.83 9.68 -13.86
CA SER A 132 -22.00 10.49 -13.44
C SER A 132 -22.96 10.87 -14.60
N GLY A 133 -23.12 9.97 -15.58
CA GLY A 133 -23.97 10.20 -16.77
C GLY A 133 -23.33 11.00 -17.91
N GLY A 134 -22.09 11.46 -17.74
CA GLY A 134 -21.29 12.13 -18.78
C GLY A 134 -20.11 11.28 -19.27
N PRO A 135 -19.31 11.81 -20.21
CA PRO A 135 -18.09 11.14 -20.68
C PRO A 135 -17.07 10.98 -19.55
N TRP A 136 -16.29 9.90 -19.60
CA TRP A 136 -15.15 9.70 -18.71
C TRP A 136 -14.03 10.70 -19.04
N GLY A 137 -13.50 11.35 -18.01
CA GLY A 137 -12.35 12.25 -18.17
C GLY A 137 -11.05 11.47 -18.26
N ILE A 138 -10.26 11.73 -19.31
CA ILE A 138 -8.91 11.20 -19.47
C ILE A 138 -7.89 12.33 -19.58
N SER A 139 -6.66 12.01 -19.21
CA SER A 139 -5.44 12.74 -19.59
C SER A 139 -4.73 11.98 -20.72
N TYR A 140 -4.05 12.71 -21.61
CA TYR A 140 -3.23 12.13 -22.66
C TYR A 140 -1.98 12.97 -22.92
N ILE A 141 -0.93 12.32 -23.43
CA ILE A 141 0.29 12.99 -23.91
C ILE A 141 0.19 13.10 -25.44
N PRO A 142 0.16 14.30 -26.03
CA PRO A 142 0.16 14.44 -27.48
C PRO A 142 1.37 13.73 -28.10
N GLU A 143 1.19 13.05 -29.23
CA GLU A 143 2.24 12.22 -29.85
C GLU A 143 3.55 12.99 -30.09
N GLY A 144 3.46 14.21 -30.62
CA GLY A 144 4.63 15.09 -30.82
C GLY A 144 5.30 15.63 -29.54
N SER A 145 4.71 15.35 -28.37
CA SER A 145 5.23 15.74 -27.05
C SER A 145 5.83 14.58 -26.26
N ILE A 146 5.68 13.34 -26.75
CA ILE A 146 6.21 12.14 -26.08
C ILE A 146 7.74 12.21 -26.08
N ALA A 147 8.33 11.93 -24.92
CA ALA A 147 9.78 11.93 -24.78
C ALA A 147 10.42 10.82 -25.61
N SER A 148 11.61 11.06 -26.16
CA SER A 148 12.31 10.11 -27.06
C SER A 148 12.66 8.75 -26.44
N TRP A 149 12.63 8.66 -25.10
CA TRP A 149 12.87 7.42 -24.34
C TRP A 149 11.60 6.62 -24.06
N ALA A 150 10.44 7.11 -24.49
CA ALA A 150 9.13 6.52 -24.25
C ALA A 150 8.35 6.32 -25.55
N THR A 151 7.33 5.45 -25.48
CA THR A 151 6.45 5.13 -26.60
C THR A 151 5.00 4.98 -26.12
N PRO A 152 4.00 5.33 -26.94
CA PRO A 152 2.61 4.99 -26.65
C PRO A 152 2.46 3.47 -26.53
N VAL A 153 1.63 3.04 -25.58
CA VAL A 153 1.22 1.64 -25.35
C VAL A 153 -0.23 1.43 -25.73
N LEU A 154 -1.10 2.36 -25.31
CA LEU A 154 -2.53 2.31 -25.55
C LEU A 154 -3.02 3.69 -25.97
N LEU A 155 -3.80 3.71 -27.04
CA LEU A 155 -4.50 4.88 -27.54
C LEU A 155 -5.98 4.78 -27.19
N SER A 156 -6.63 5.90 -26.94
CA SER A 156 -8.09 6.03 -26.86
C SER A 156 -8.52 7.09 -27.87
N ASN A 157 -9.29 6.71 -28.90
CA ASN A 157 -9.65 7.58 -30.01
C ASN A 157 -8.44 8.31 -30.65
N GLY A 158 -7.30 7.61 -30.73
CA GLY A 158 -6.04 8.15 -31.25
C GLY A 158 -5.20 8.94 -30.24
N TYR A 159 -5.69 9.21 -29.03
CA TYR A 159 -4.94 9.89 -27.98
C TYR A 159 -4.07 8.91 -27.17
N PRO A 160 -2.75 9.14 -27.02
CA PRO A 160 -1.90 8.33 -26.14
C PRO A 160 -2.27 8.48 -24.66
N VAL A 161 -2.98 7.48 -24.13
CA VAL A 161 -3.48 7.45 -22.74
C VAL A 161 -2.66 6.56 -21.81
N LEU A 162 -1.85 5.66 -22.37
CA LEU A 162 -0.85 4.87 -21.65
C LEU A 162 0.46 4.96 -22.42
N VAL A 163 1.51 5.42 -21.74
CA VAL A 163 2.84 5.65 -22.33
C VAL A 163 3.89 4.99 -21.43
N ALA A 164 4.83 4.27 -22.02
CA ALA A 164 5.85 3.55 -21.27
C ALA A 164 7.23 3.70 -21.90
N GLY A 165 8.27 3.66 -21.06
CA GLY A 165 9.65 3.86 -21.51
C GLY A 165 10.69 3.46 -20.48
N THR A 166 11.95 3.47 -20.91
CA THR A 166 13.12 3.25 -20.04
C THR A 166 13.86 4.57 -19.89
N LEU A 167 13.97 5.08 -18.67
CA LEU A 167 14.66 6.33 -18.34
C LEU A 167 15.88 6.00 -17.47
N GLY A 168 17.07 6.32 -17.96
CA GLY A 168 18.32 5.89 -17.33
C GLY A 168 18.37 4.37 -17.19
N ARG A 169 18.44 3.86 -15.95
CA ARG A 169 18.41 2.41 -15.67
C ARG A 169 17.03 1.88 -15.24
N GLY A 170 16.05 2.77 -15.10
CA GLY A 170 14.71 2.47 -14.61
C GLY A 170 13.65 2.41 -15.69
N ARG A 171 12.43 2.02 -15.31
CA ARG A 171 11.26 2.00 -16.20
C ARG A 171 10.18 2.93 -15.69
N VAL A 172 9.47 3.57 -16.62
CA VAL A 172 8.32 4.41 -16.30
C VAL A 172 7.13 3.96 -17.11
N VAL A 173 5.98 3.81 -16.44
CA VAL A 173 4.67 3.72 -17.07
C VAL A 173 3.84 4.89 -16.58
N TRP A 174 3.26 5.63 -17.50
CA TRP A 174 2.34 6.72 -17.22
C TRP A 174 0.97 6.38 -17.79
N SER A 175 -0.07 6.51 -16.99
CA SER A 175 -1.47 6.30 -17.35
C SER A 175 -2.25 7.59 -17.11
N GLY A 176 -3.03 8.03 -18.09
CA GLY A 176 -3.98 9.12 -17.95
C GLY A 176 -5.44 8.67 -17.87
N MET A 177 -5.68 7.37 -17.64
CA MET A 177 -7.02 6.78 -17.75
C MET A 177 -7.84 6.85 -16.46
N ASN A 178 -7.25 7.23 -15.33
CA ASN A 178 -7.82 7.00 -13.99
C ASN A 178 -8.17 5.51 -13.77
N LEU A 179 -7.29 4.63 -14.25
CA LEU A 179 -7.57 3.21 -14.39
C LEU A 179 -7.86 2.51 -13.04
N PRO A 180 -7.15 2.82 -11.93
CA PRO A 180 -7.46 2.19 -10.65
C PRO A 180 -8.91 2.44 -10.18
N TYR A 181 -9.43 3.66 -10.38
CA TYR A 181 -10.81 3.98 -10.01
C TYR A 181 -11.82 3.35 -10.97
N HIS A 182 -11.59 3.44 -12.28
CA HIS A 182 -12.49 2.84 -13.27
C HIS A 182 -12.61 1.32 -13.04
N ALA A 183 -11.48 0.60 -13.01
CA ALA A 183 -11.45 -0.85 -12.79
C ALA A 183 -12.09 -1.27 -11.46
N SER A 184 -11.83 -0.53 -10.37
CA SER A 184 -12.41 -0.86 -9.07
C SER A 184 -13.91 -0.57 -8.99
N SER A 185 -14.40 0.48 -9.65
CA SER A 185 -15.82 0.88 -9.60
C SER A 185 -16.70 0.01 -10.51
N THR A 186 -16.17 -0.42 -11.65
CA THR A 186 -16.85 -1.27 -12.63
C THR A 186 -16.67 -2.76 -12.35
N ARG A 187 -15.65 -3.12 -11.56
CA ARG A 187 -15.20 -4.51 -11.32
C ARG A 187 -14.84 -5.25 -12.60
N ASN A 188 -14.22 -4.54 -13.54
CA ASN A 188 -13.84 -5.09 -14.83
C ASN A 188 -12.48 -5.82 -14.75
N SER A 189 -12.46 -7.10 -15.15
CA SER A 189 -11.23 -7.92 -15.10
C SER A 189 -10.20 -7.58 -16.18
N GLN A 190 -10.62 -7.08 -17.36
CA GLN A 190 -9.68 -6.67 -18.42
C GLN A 190 -8.97 -5.37 -18.06
N GLU A 191 -9.69 -4.43 -17.45
CA GLU A 191 -9.10 -3.20 -16.90
C GLU A 191 -8.15 -3.49 -15.74
N SER A 192 -8.55 -4.41 -14.85
CA SER A 192 -7.70 -4.93 -13.78
C SER A 192 -6.41 -5.54 -14.32
N LEU A 193 -6.52 -6.36 -15.37
CA LEU A 193 -5.39 -7.01 -16.01
C LEU A 193 -4.48 -6.00 -16.72
N LEU A 194 -5.02 -4.95 -17.34
CA LEU A 194 -4.22 -3.86 -17.91
C LEU A 194 -3.39 -3.18 -16.82
N LEU A 195 -4.00 -2.83 -15.68
CA LEU A 195 -3.31 -2.21 -14.56
C LEU A 195 -2.21 -3.12 -14.00
N ALA A 196 -2.51 -4.41 -13.82
CA ALA A 196 -1.54 -5.40 -13.36
C ALA A 196 -0.36 -5.55 -14.33
N GLN A 197 -0.61 -5.63 -15.65
CA GLN A 197 0.47 -5.69 -16.65
C GLN A 197 1.33 -4.42 -16.66
N ALA A 198 0.72 -3.24 -16.51
CA ALA A 198 1.44 -1.98 -16.45
C ALA A 198 2.39 -1.90 -15.25
N ILE A 199 1.89 -2.24 -14.04
CA ILE A 199 2.70 -2.29 -12.81
C ILE A 199 3.80 -3.36 -12.94
N ALA A 200 3.44 -4.57 -13.38
CA ALA A 200 4.40 -5.66 -13.53
C ALA A 200 5.51 -5.37 -14.54
N TRP A 201 5.21 -4.63 -15.62
CA TRP A 201 6.22 -4.26 -16.60
C TRP A 201 7.17 -3.19 -16.08
N ALA A 202 6.65 -2.22 -15.31
CA ALA A 202 7.48 -1.21 -14.66
C ALA A 202 8.44 -1.89 -13.68
N ALA A 203 7.96 -2.80 -12.85
CA ALA A 203 8.80 -3.51 -11.91
C ALA A 203 9.94 -4.29 -12.59
N PRO A 204 11.16 -4.31 -12.00
CA PRO A 204 12.21 -5.22 -12.44
C PRO A 204 11.76 -6.67 -12.27
N ALA A 205 12.23 -7.56 -13.16
CA ALA A 205 11.91 -8.99 -13.07
C ALA A 205 12.22 -9.54 -11.68
N GLY A 206 11.21 -10.11 -11.03
CA GLY A 206 11.35 -10.71 -9.70
C GLY A 206 12.31 -11.90 -9.73
N GLY A 207 13.15 -12.01 -8.69
CA GLY A 207 13.93 -13.22 -8.44
C GLY A 207 13.08 -14.29 -7.76
N ALA A 208 13.51 -15.54 -7.83
CA ALA A 208 12.92 -16.61 -7.03
C ALA A 208 13.01 -16.27 -5.53
N ALA A 209 11.98 -16.64 -4.76
CA ALA A 209 11.99 -16.47 -3.32
C ALA A 209 13.19 -17.23 -2.71
N ALA A 210 13.92 -16.58 -1.81
CA ALA A 210 15.01 -17.23 -1.09
C ALA A 210 14.45 -18.40 -0.24
N PRO A 211 15.16 -19.53 -0.14
CA PRO A 211 14.79 -20.57 0.81
C PRO A 211 14.72 -20.02 2.23
N TYR A 212 13.66 -20.35 2.94
CA TYR A 212 13.41 -19.85 4.29
C TYR A 212 12.74 -20.92 5.17
N GLN A 213 12.91 -20.78 6.47
CA GLN A 213 12.19 -21.53 7.49
C GLN A 213 11.46 -20.55 8.41
N ALA A 214 10.13 -20.59 8.36
CA ALA A 214 9.29 -19.80 9.26
C ALA A 214 8.88 -20.63 10.47
N THR A 215 8.98 -20.06 11.65
CA THR A 215 8.64 -20.68 12.93
C THR A 215 7.61 -19.80 13.67
N PHE A 216 6.46 -20.40 13.98
CA PHE A 216 5.55 -19.86 14.97
C PHE A 216 6.11 -20.18 16.37
N VAL A 217 6.53 -19.16 17.12
CA VAL A 217 7.12 -19.36 18.44
C VAL A 217 6.02 -19.42 19.50
N ASN A 218 5.19 -18.38 19.57
CA ASN A 218 4.02 -18.26 20.44
C ASN A 218 3.14 -17.11 19.92
N PRO A 219 1.92 -16.83 20.44
CA PRO A 219 1.07 -15.75 19.92
C PRO A 219 1.74 -14.38 19.76
N GLN A 220 2.73 -14.06 20.59
CA GLN A 220 3.45 -12.79 20.62
C GLN A 220 4.80 -12.81 19.87
N ALA A 221 5.20 -13.93 19.27
CA ALA A 221 6.51 -14.04 18.62
C ALA A 221 6.49 -14.91 17.35
N ARG A 222 7.18 -14.44 16.30
CA ARG A 222 7.47 -15.18 15.06
C ARG A 222 8.95 -15.08 14.73
N SER A 223 9.50 -16.10 14.07
CA SER A 223 10.86 -16.07 13.56
C SER A 223 10.89 -16.60 12.13
N ILE A 224 11.67 -15.95 11.26
CA ILE A 224 11.97 -16.42 9.90
C ILE A 224 13.48 -16.49 9.77
N ARG A 225 13.99 -17.69 9.52
CA ARG A 225 15.37 -17.92 9.13
C ARG A 225 15.47 -17.92 7.61
N LEU A 226 16.32 -17.06 7.06
CA LEU A 226 16.54 -16.90 5.63
C LEU A 226 17.90 -17.47 5.28
N GLU A 227 17.95 -18.45 4.39
CA GLU A 227 19.20 -19.11 3.99
C GLU A 227 19.89 -18.39 2.81
N GLY A 228 19.12 -17.67 1.99
CA GLY A 228 19.60 -16.97 0.81
C GLY A 228 19.26 -15.48 0.80
N ARG A 229 19.79 -14.78 -0.19
CA ARG A 229 19.58 -13.33 -0.37
C ARG A 229 18.11 -13.00 -0.61
N ALA A 230 17.54 -12.18 0.26
CA ALA A 230 16.17 -11.69 0.15
C ALA A 230 16.13 -10.16 0.31
N LYS A 231 15.20 -9.50 -0.39
CA LYS A 231 14.99 -8.04 -0.24
C LYS A 231 14.19 -7.68 1.00
N GLY A 232 13.34 -8.60 1.46
CA GLY A 232 12.49 -8.41 2.63
C GLY A 232 11.74 -9.67 3.02
N ALA A 233 11.06 -9.60 4.16
CA ALA A 233 10.16 -10.63 4.66
C ALA A 233 8.75 -10.05 4.85
N LEU A 234 7.75 -10.73 4.30
CA LEU A 234 6.33 -10.39 4.47
C LEU A 234 5.69 -11.32 5.51
N PHE A 235 5.19 -10.73 6.58
CA PHE A 235 4.40 -11.42 7.60
C PHE A 235 2.93 -11.14 7.33
N LYS A 236 2.15 -12.19 7.03
CA LYS A 236 0.68 -12.10 6.82
C LYS A 236 -0.07 -11.99 8.16
N GLU A 237 0.35 -11.03 8.97
CA GLU A 237 -0.27 -10.65 10.23
C GLU A 237 -0.54 -9.15 10.22
N ASN A 238 -1.67 -8.75 10.80
CA ASN A 238 -2.07 -7.35 10.81
C ASN A 238 -1.07 -6.51 11.61
N TRP A 239 -0.67 -5.40 11.01
CA TRP A 239 0.16 -4.40 11.63
C TRP A 239 -0.61 -3.71 12.76
N VAL A 240 0.05 -3.60 13.91
CA VAL A 240 -0.33 -2.74 15.02
C VAL A 240 0.94 -2.15 15.64
N PRO A 241 0.87 -0.98 16.31
CA PRO A 241 2.06 -0.27 16.80
C PRO A 241 2.92 -1.04 17.81
N ASN A 242 2.38 -2.12 18.39
CA ASN A 242 3.00 -2.94 19.41
C ASN A 242 4.04 -3.93 18.87
N TRP A 243 4.00 -4.21 17.57
CA TRP A 243 4.98 -5.10 16.93
C TRP A 243 6.35 -4.43 16.83
N ARG A 244 7.39 -5.23 17.03
CA ARG A 244 8.80 -4.87 16.85
C ARG A 244 9.44 -5.92 15.98
N ALA A 245 10.34 -5.49 15.09
CA ALA A 245 11.10 -6.39 14.25
C ALA A 245 12.60 -6.22 14.53
N THR A 246 13.31 -7.34 14.57
CA THR A 246 14.78 -7.39 14.62
C THR A 246 15.29 -8.27 13.49
N VAL A 247 16.48 -7.94 12.99
CA VAL A 247 17.25 -8.79 12.08
C VAL A 247 18.61 -9.00 12.71
N ASP A 248 18.93 -10.25 13.06
CA ASP A 248 20.13 -10.63 13.82
C ASP A 248 20.32 -9.75 15.08
N GLY A 249 19.23 -9.52 15.81
CA GLY A 249 19.20 -8.71 17.03
C GLY A 249 19.19 -7.20 16.82
N ARG A 250 19.35 -6.68 15.60
CA ARG A 250 19.28 -5.24 15.31
C ARG A 250 17.85 -4.84 14.99
N GLN A 251 17.31 -3.86 15.71
CA GLN A 251 15.95 -3.37 15.47
C GLN A 251 15.84 -2.74 14.07
N VAL A 252 14.77 -3.09 13.37
CA VAL A 252 14.44 -2.59 12.03
C VAL A 252 13.01 -2.07 11.98
N GLU A 253 12.72 -1.26 10.97
CA GLU A 253 11.39 -0.70 10.75
C GLU A 253 10.44 -1.74 10.13
N ILE A 254 9.19 -1.71 10.57
CA ILE A 254 8.10 -2.49 9.97
C ILE A 254 7.27 -1.57 9.09
N TYR A 255 7.21 -1.88 7.81
CA TYR A 255 6.36 -1.21 6.85
C TYR A 255 4.98 -1.87 6.79
N ARG A 256 3.93 -1.06 6.61
CA ARG A 256 2.57 -1.56 6.35
C ARG A 256 2.44 -1.97 4.89
N ALA A 257 2.00 -3.20 4.65
CA ALA A 257 1.96 -3.81 3.32
C ALA A 257 0.62 -4.47 3.01
N GLY A 258 0.21 -4.51 1.74
CA GLY A 258 -1.04 -5.17 1.32
C GLY A 258 -2.26 -4.72 2.14
N PRO A 259 -3.12 -5.65 2.59
CA PRO A 259 -4.27 -5.35 3.45
C PRO A 259 -3.85 -5.14 4.93
N ASP A 260 -2.86 -4.27 5.16
CA ASP A 260 -2.27 -3.96 6.48
C ASP A 260 -1.47 -5.10 7.13
N PHE A 261 -0.80 -5.92 6.33
CA PHE A 261 0.26 -6.81 6.75
C PHE A 261 1.56 -6.08 7.14
N MET A 262 2.53 -6.84 7.62
CA MET A 262 3.84 -6.33 8.05
C MET A 262 4.95 -6.75 7.09
N TYR A 263 5.72 -5.79 6.59
CA TYR A 263 6.89 -6.02 5.75
C TYR A 263 8.16 -5.51 6.42
N VAL A 264 9.19 -6.33 6.43
CA VAL A 264 10.50 -6.01 7.01
C VAL A 264 11.53 -6.01 5.88
N PRO A 265 12.14 -4.87 5.52
CA PRO A 265 13.21 -4.83 4.54
C PRO A 265 14.51 -5.41 5.12
N LEU A 266 15.27 -6.09 4.27
CA LEU A 266 16.50 -6.81 4.66
C LEU A 266 17.74 -6.28 3.94
N GLY A 267 17.61 -5.15 3.24
CA GLY A 267 18.74 -4.49 2.61
C GLY A 267 19.85 -4.19 3.62
N GLY A 268 21.07 -4.67 3.34
CA GLY A 268 22.25 -4.41 4.17
C GLY A 268 22.59 -5.47 5.22
N PHE A 269 21.82 -6.57 5.31
CA PHE A 269 22.14 -7.70 6.18
C PHE A 269 22.86 -8.82 5.41
N SER A 270 23.69 -9.59 6.13
CA SER A 270 24.36 -10.78 5.58
C SER A 270 23.46 -12.01 5.75
N HIS A 271 23.67 -13.04 4.93
CA HIS A 271 22.90 -14.28 4.99
C HIS A 271 23.78 -15.46 5.44
N PRO A 272 23.24 -16.43 6.21
CA PRO A 272 21.86 -16.53 6.66
C PRO A 272 21.50 -15.45 7.68
N ALA A 273 20.24 -15.00 7.66
CA ALA A 273 19.72 -13.95 8.55
C ALA A 273 18.50 -14.46 9.31
N VAL A 274 18.33 -14.04 10.56
CA VAL A 274 17.14 -14.34 11.36
C VAL A 274 16.33 -13.07 11.56
N VAL A 275 15.10 -13.08 11.05
CA VAL A 275 14.11 -12.02 11.26
C VAL A 275 13.20 -12.45 12.40
N GLU A 276 13.14 -11.66 13.47
CA GLU A 276 12.24 -11.91 14.59
C GLU A 276 11.22 -10.81 14.68
N LEU A 277 9.97 -11.21 14.91
CA LEU A 277 8.85 -10.31 15.09
C LEU A 277 8.27 -10.56 16.47
N THR A 278 8.25 -9.54 17.33
CA THR A 278 7.82 -9.65 18.72
C THR A 278 6.76 -8.60 19.07
N PHE A 279 5.71 -9.02 19.76
CA PHE A 279 4.65 -8.16 20.24
C PHE A 279 5.01 -7.65 21.63
N THR A 280 5.01 -6.33 21.79
CA THR A 280 5.35 -5.68 23.06
C THR A 280 4.15 -4.92 23.61
N ARG A 281 4.01 -4.91 24.94
CA ARG A 281 2.95 -4.11 25.58
C ARG A 281 3.39 -2.68 25.76
N THR A 282 2.46 -1.75 25.59
CA THR A 282 2.73 -0.32 25.87
C THR A 282 2.65 -0.04 27.36
N ALA A 283 3.27 1.07 27.81
CA ALA A 283 3.14 1.51 29.20
C ALA A 283 1.68 1.78 29.60
N LEU A 284 0.87 2.29 28.66
CA LEU A 284 -0.56 2.54 28.85
C LEU A 284 -1.35 1.24 29.08
N GLU A 285 -1.03 0.17 28.37
CA GLU A 285 -1.65 -1.14 28.59
C GLU A 285 -1.31 -1.70 29.97
N TRP A 286 -0.05 -1.55 30.42
CA TRP A 286 0.34 -1.93 31.78
C TRP A 286 -0.43 -1.15 32.85
N ILE A 287 -0.60 0.16 32.67
CA ILE A 287 -1.38 1.00 33.58
C ILE A 287 -2.87 0.60 33.58
N GLY A 288 -3.43 0.34 32.40
CA GLY A 288 -4.83 -0.08 32.25
C GLY A 288 -5.14 -1.39 32.97
N ASP A 289 -4.24 -2.37 32.88
CA ASP A 289 -4.36 -3.62 33.64
C ASP A 289 -4.28 -3.38 35.15
N ALA A 290 -3.36 -2.51 35.60
CA ALA A 290 -3.24 -2.19 37.02
C ALA A 290 -4.52 -1.55 37.55
N ILE A 291 -5.11 -0.60 36.83
CA ILE A 291 -6.40 0.02 37.20
C ILE A 291 -7.51 -1.05 37.23
N SER A 292 -7.54 -1.95 36.25
CA SER A 292 -8.55 -3.01 36.17
C SER A 292 -8.44 -3.98 37.34
N LEU A 293 -7.22 -4.38 37.71
CA LEU A 293 -6.95 -5.23 38.86
C LEU A 293 -7.31 -4.54 40.18
N LEU A 294 -6.95 -3.27 40.35
CA LEU A 294 -7.32 -2.48 41.53
C LEU A 294 -8.84 -2.31 41.64
N THR A 295 -9.53 -2.10 40.52
CA THR A 295 -10.99 -1.99 40.47
C THR A 295 -11.65 -3.31 40.84
N LEU A 296 -11.18 -4.41 40.28
CA LEU A 296 -11.66 -5.75 40.60
C LEU A 296 -11.45 -6.08 42.09
N ALA A 297 -10.27 -5.79 42.63
CA ALA A 297 -9.98 -5.96 44.05
C ALA A 297 -10.92 -5.11 44.93
N GLY A 298 -11.16 -3.86 44.55
CA GLY A 298 -12.11 -2.97 45.23
C GLY A 298 -13.54 -3.51 45.22
N LEU A 299 -14.00 -4.03 44.08
CA LEU A 299 -15.34 -4.65 43.95
C LEU A 299 -15.47 -5.90 44.82
N LEU A 300 -14.44 -6.76 44.85
CA LEU A 300 -14.43 -7.96 45.71
C LEU A 300 -14.48 -7.58 47.19
N LEU A 301 -13.69 -6.59 47.62
CA LEU A 301 -13.71 -6.07 49.00
C LEU A 301 -15.08 -5.49 49.37
N TYR A 302 -15.70 -4.75 48.45
CA TYR A 302 -17.04 -4.20 48.64
C TYR A 302 -18.08 -5.31 48.85
N LEU A 303 -18.07 -6.36 48.01
CA LEU A 303 -19.00 -7.49 48.11
C LEU A 303 -18.84 -8.26 49.42
N VAL A 304 -17.61 -8.53 49.86
CA VAL A 304 -17.33 -9.19 51.14
C VAL A 304 -17.80 -8.31 52.31
N GLY A 305 -17.47 -7.01 52.29
CA GLY A 305 -17.89 -6.06 53.32
C GLY A 305 -19.40 -5.83 53.37
N ALA A 306 -20.09 -5.87 52.23
CA ALA A 306 -21.55 -5.81 52.15
C ALA A 306 -22.22 -7.08 52.70
N SER A 307 -21.65 -8.25 52.40
CA SER A 307 -22.14 -9.54 52.88
C SER A 307 -21.96 -9.69 54.40
N GLY A 308 -20.79 -9.29 54.93
CA GLY A 308 -20.54 -9.27 56.38
C GLY A 308 -21.46 -8.32 57.14
N ARG A 309 -21.75 -7.14 56.57
CA ARG A 309 -22.74 -6.19 57.13
C ARG A 309 -24.16 -6.75 57.13
N ARG A 310 -24.58 -7.47 56.07
CA ARG A 310 -25.89 -8.14 56.01
C ARG A 310 -26.00 -9.27 57.04
N LEU A 311 -24.96 -10.09 57.22
CA LEU A 311 -24.96 -11.17 58.22
C LEU A 311 -25.04 -10.61 59.65
N ARG A 312 -24.26 -9.56 59.96
CA ARG A 312 -24.32 -8.89 61.27
C ARG A 312 -25.70 -8.30 61.57
N ARG A 313 -26.33 -7.63 60.59
CA ARG A 313 -27.70 -7.12 60.73
C ARG A 313 -28.74 -8.22 60.95
N ARG A 314 -28.60 -9.38 60.29
CA ARG A 314 -29.49 -10.53 60.51
C ARG A 314 -29.31 -11.13 61.90
N ARG A 315 -28.07 -11.33 62.38
CA ARG A 315 -27.80 -11.82 63.75
C ARG A 315 -28.36 -10.89 64.81
N ALA A 316 -28.10 -9.57 64.70
CA ALA A 316 -28.64 -8.58 65.63
C ALA A 316 -30.19 -8.59 65.67
N ARG A 317 -30.85 -8.83 64.53
CA ARG A 317 -32.31 -8.98 64.47
C ARG A 317 -32.80 -10.25 65.18
N VAL A 318 -32.11 -11.37 65.01
CA VAL A 318 -32.46 -12.65 65.65
C VAL A 318 -32.24 -12.58 67.17
N GLU A 319 -31.15 -11.95 67.62
CA GLU A 319 -30.87 -11.71 69.04
C GLU A 319 -31.91 -10.77 69.67
N ALA A 320 -32.33 -9.72 68.97
CA ALA A 320 -33.37 -8.81 69.44
C ALA A 320 -34.75 -9.49 69.59
N VAL A 321 -35.10 -10.41 68.69
CA VAL A 321 -36.34 -11.20 68.80
C VAL A 321 -36.27 -12.19 69.97
N ARG A 322 -35.14 -12.88 70.17
CA ARG A 322 -34.94 -13.80 71.31
C ARG A 322 -34.93 -13.13 72.68
N ALA A 323 -34.66 -11.83 72.75
CA ALA A 323 -34.65 -11.07 74.01
C ALA A 323 -36.06 -10.57 74.41
N GLN A 324 -37.08 -10.82 73.58
CA GLN A 324 -38.48 -10.41 73.82
C GLN A 324 -39.41 -11.59 74.17
N ASP A 325 -38.90 -12.82 74.14
CA ASP A 325 -39.55 -14.05 74.65
C ASP A 325 -38.99 -14.40 76.04
#